data_AF-A0A2E1KD91-F1
#
_entry.id   AF-A0A2E1KD91-F1
#
_cell.length_a   1.000
_cell.length_b   1.000
_cell.length_c   1.000
_cell.angle_alpha   90.00
_cell.angle_beta   90.00
_cell.angle_gamma   90.00
#
_symmetry.space_group_name_H-M   'P 1'
#
loop_
_entity.id
_entity.type
_entity.pdbx_description
1 polymer ?
#
loop_
_entity_poly.entity_id
_entity_poly.type
_entity_poly.pdbx_seq_one_letter_code
_entity_poly.pdbx_strand_id
1 'polypeptide(L)'
;MAQLLILASLLIGSRLIGMDANWTPVLATAILLPYLTSNKFVQYLLPISIMIATDAYMSGSFYPVVYFCIGASTLLSSRLNKYSATLGGVLLWHISVNGAVVMSGPGFAPFTPEAMIFDLRLLASSLLYVGLYDVAQRFFKKTPDYKNSSAL
;
A
#
# COMPACT_ATOMS: atom_id res chain seq x y z
N MET A 1 -15.29 -14.27 1.29
CA MET A 1 -14.16 -15.01 1.90
C MET A 1 -13.15 -15.49 0.86
N ALA A 2 -13.54 -16.28 -0.16
CA ALA A 2 -12.60 -16.78 -1.18
C ALA A 2 -11.75 -15.70 -1.88
N GLN A 3 -12.36 -14.59 -2.32
CA GLN A 3 -11.64 -13.48 -2.96
C GLN A 3 -10.60 -12.81 -2.05
N LEU A 4 -10.92 -12.68 -0.76
CA LEU A 4 -10.00 -12.11 0.23
C LEU A 4 -8.78 -13.03 0.44
N LEU A 5 -9.01 -14.35 0.47
CA LEU A 5 -7.94 -15.33 0.57
C LEU A 5 -7.04 -15.31 -0.68
N ILE A 6 -7.63 -15.18 -1.87
CA ILE A 6 -6.87 -15.05 -3.13
C ILE A 6 -6.02 -13.77 -3.08
N LEU A 7 -6.60 -12.63 -2.72
CA LEU A 7 -5.87 -11.37 -2.60
C LEU A 7 -4.73 -11.49 -1.57
N ALA A 8 -5.00 -12.01 -0.38
CA ALA A 8 -3.98 -12.23 0.64
C ALA A 8 -2.85 -13.13 0.13
N SER A 9 -3.19 -14.22 -0.56
CA SER A 9 -2.22 -15.17 -1.11
C SER A 9 -1.34 -14.53 -2.20
N LEU A 10 -1.93 -13.72 -3.09
CA LEU A 10 -1.19 -12.98 -4.11
C LEU A 10 -0.24 -11.95 -3.49
N LEU A 11 -0.68 -11.25 -2.44
CA LEU A 11 0.14 -10.26 -1.75
C LEU A 11 1.31 -10.92 -1.02
N ILE A 12 1.05 -11.99 -0.27
CA ILE A 12 2.10 -12.79 0.38
C ILE A 12 3.07 -13.31 -0.69
N GLY A 13 2.55 -13.92 -1.76
CA GLY A 13 3.35 -14.40 -2.88
C GLY A 13 4.25 -13.31 -3.48
N SER A 14 3.69 -12.13 -3.78
CA SER A 14 4.44 -10.98 -4.33
C SER A 14 5.59 -10.53 -3.42
N ARG A 15 5.43 -10.66 -2.09
CA ARG A 15 6.47 -10.35 -1.13
C ARG A 15 7.54 -11.45 -1.06
N LEU A 16 7.12 -12.71 -1.08
CA LEU A 16 8.04 -13.85 -0.92
C LEU A 16 8.87 -14.16 -2.16
N ILE A 17 8.45 -13.72 -3.36
CA ILE A 17 9.28 -13.83 -4.58
C ILE A 17 10.44 -12.83 -4.62
N GLY A 18 10.57 -11.96 -3.61
CA GLY A 18 11.70 -11.04 -3.48
C GLY A 18 11.64 -9.85 -4.44
N MET A 19 10.45 -9.36 -4.78
CA MET A 19 10.31 -8.08 -5.48
C MET A 19 10.95 -6.96 -4.65
N ASP A 20 11.57 -5.98 -5.32
CA ASP A 20 12.10 -4.80 -4.67
C ASP A 20 11.03 -4.13 -3.81
N ALA A 21 11.43 -3.58 -2.65
CA ALA A 21 10.49 -2.94 -1.72
C ALA A 21 9.74 -1.73 -2.32
N ASN A 22 10.27 -1.14 -3.40
CA ASN A 22 9.64 -0.06 -4.18
C ASN A 22 8.84 -0.56 -5.40
N TRP A 23 8.72 -1.86 -5.60
CA TRP A 23 7.91 -2.45 -6.66
C TRP A 23 6.96 -3.47 -6.04
N THR A 24 5.92 -2.97 -5.38
CA THR A 24 5.03 -3.80 -4.56
C THR A 24 3.55 -3.45 -4.75
N PRO A 25 2.64 -4.45 -4.76
CA PRO A 25 1.20 -4.21 -4.77
C PRO A 25 0.63 -3.83 -3.40
N VAL A 26 1.42 -3.88 -2.31
CA VAL A 26 0.87 -3.72 -0.95
C VAL A 26 0.36 -2.30 -0.67
N LEU A 27 1.13 -1.27 -1.04
CA LEU A 27 0.69 0.12 -0.89
C LEU A 27 -0.57 0.39 -1.75
N ALA A 28 -0.56 -0.07 -3.00
CA ALA A 28 -1.72 0.01 -3.87
C ALA A 28 -2.94 -0.70 -3.28
N THR A 29 -2.76 -1.86 -2.65
CA THR A 29 -3.84 -2.59 -1.98
C THR A 29 -4.43 -1.79 -0.83
N ALA A 30 -3.60 -1.18 0.02
CA ALA A 30 -4.07 -0.32 1.10
C ALA A 30 -4.94 0.85 0.56
N ILE A 31 -4.53 1.42 -0.57
CA ILE A 31 -5.29 2.46 -1.27
C ILE A 31 -6.59 1.91 -1.87
N LEU A 32 -6.59 0.71 -2.43
CA LEU A 32 -7.76 0.16 -3.14
C LEU A 32 -8.80 -0.46 -2.20
N LEU A 33 -8.41 -0.94 -1.03
CA LEU A 33 -9.33 -1.64 -0.12
C LEU A 33 -10.58 -0.84 0.27
N PRO A 34 -10.53 0.48 0.52
CA PRO A 34 -11.72 1.30 0.71
C PRO A 34 -12.74 1.24 -0.45
N TYR A 35 -12.32 0.93 -1.68
CA TYR A 35 -13.19 0.75 -2.86
C TYR A 35 -13.67 -0.69 -3.04
N LEU A 36 -13.02 -1.66 -2.38
CA LEU A 36 -13.29 -3.09 -2.53
C LEU A 36 -14.24 -3.65 -1.46
N THR A 37 -14.28 -3.03 -0.27
CA THR A 37 -15.05 -3.57 0.86
C THR A 37 -15.51 -2.48 1.80
N SER A 38 -16.59 -2.73 2.53
CA SER A 38 -17.10 -1.88 3.60
C SER A 38 -16.42 -2.06 4.95
N ASN A 39 -15.80 -3.22 5.14
CA ASN A 39 -15.32 -3.62 6.45
C ASN A 39 -14.00 -2.90 6.77
N LYS A 40 -14.06 -1.93 7.69
CA LYS A 40 -12.89 -1.15 8.13
C LYS A 40 -11.77 -2.02 8.68
N PHE A 41 -12.09 -3.10 9.40
CA PHE A 41 -11.06 -4.03 9.89
C PHE A 41 -10.29 -4.65 8.74
N VAL A 42 -10.97 -5.10 7.69
CA VAL A 42 -10.30 -5.65 6.50
C VAL A 42 -9.47 -4.57 5.78
N GLN A 43 -10.01 -3.34 5.65
CA GLN A 43 -9.31 -2.24 4.97
C GLN A 43 -7.94 -1.92 5.58
N TYR A 44 -7.85 -1.93 6.91
CA TYR A 44 -6.60 -1.60 7.62
C TYR A 44 -5.76 -2.83 7.94
N LEU A 45 -6.37 -3.89 8.51
CA LEU A 45 -5.60 -5.02 9.04
C LEU A 45 -5.05 -5.92 7.93
N LEU A 46 -5.73 -6.08 6.79
CA LEU A 46 -5.24 -6.97 5.73
C LEU A 46 -3.83 -6.57 5.24
N PRO A 47 -3.59 -5.33 4.73
CA PRO A 47 -2.29 -4.97 4.21
C PRO A 47 -1.23 -4.89 5.32
N ILE A 48 -1.60 -4.43 6.52
CA ILE A 48 -0.69 -4.31 7.67
C ILE A 48 -0.26 -5.69 8.18
N SER A 49 -1.20 -6.63 8.36
CA SER A 49 -0.88 -7.98 8.84
C SER A 49 0.00 -8.75 7.86
N ILE A 50 -0.24 -8.60 6.55
CA ILE A 50 0.61 -9.20 5.53
C ILE A 50 2.02 -8.64 5.63
N MET A 51 2.17 -7.32 5.79
CA MET A 51 3.49 -6.70 5.99
C MET A 51 4.19 -7.27 7.22
N ILE A 52 3.55 -7.23 8.39
CA ILE A 52 4.10 -7.73 9.65
C ILE A 52 4.51 -9.20 9.55
N ALA A 53 3.66 -10.06 8.99
CA ALA A 53 3.92 -11.49 8.88
C ALA A 53 5.08 -11.79 7.93
N THR A 54 5.15 -11.10 6.79
CA THR A 54 6.21 -11.31 5.81
C THR A 54 7.54 -10.70 6.25
N ASP A 55 7.54 -9.56 6.94
CA ASP A 55 8.74 -8.98 7.55
C ASP A 55 9.29 -9.90 8.66
N ALA A 56 8.42 -10.42 9.54
CA ALA A 56 8.81 -11.38 10.56
C ALA A 56 9.44 -12.66 9.96
N TYR A 57 8.91 -13.13 8.83
CA TYR A 57 9.43 -14.32 8.14
C TYR A 57 10.75 -14.06 7.40
N MET A 58 10.86 -12.93 6.70
CA MET A 58 12.00 -12.65 5.80
C MET A 58 13.19 -12.02 6.52
N SER A 59 12.94 -11.05 7.40
CA SER A 59 14.01 -10.27 8.06
C SER A 59 14.13 -10.54 9.56
N GLY A 60 13.14 -11.20 10.17
CA GLY A 60 13.08 -11.37 11.62
C GLY A 60 12.93 -10.04 12.38
N SER A 61 12.61 -8.95 11.68
CA SER A 61 12.55 -7.58 12.22
C SER A 61 11.20 -6.95 11.89
N PHE A 62 10.85 -5.89 12.65
CA PHE A 62 9.60 -5.15 12.43
C PHE A 62 9.89 -3.69 12.09
N TYR A 63 9.08 -3.12 11.20
CA TYR A 63 9.22 -1.74 10.73
C TYR A 63 7.95 -0.91 11.01
N PRO A 64 7.71 -0.46 12.26
CA PRO A 64 6.47 0.22 12.65
C PRO A 64 6.10 1.43 11.78
N VAL A 65 7.09 2.22 11.35
CA VAL A 65 6.88 3.39 10.47
C VAL A 65 6.27 3.00 9.12
N VAL A 66 6.65 1.84 8.59
CA VAL A 66 6.12 1.32 7.33
C VAL A 66 4.67 0.90 7.53
N TYR A 67 4.37 0.18 8.61
CA TYR A 67 3.00 -0.25 8.93
C TYR A 67 2.06 0.94 9.13
N PHE A 68 2.57 1.99 9.79
CA PHE A 68 1.88 3.26 9.92
C PHE A 68 1.60 3.89 8.54
N CYS A 69 2.59 3.98 7.65
CA CYS A 69 2.41 4.53 6.31
C CYS A 69 1.36 3.78 5.49
N ILE A 70 1.35 2.45 5.58
CA ILE A 70 0.35 1.60 4.94
C ILE A 70 -1.06 1.91 5.48
N GLY A 71 -1.24 1.93 6.80
CA GLY A 71 -2.52 2.26 7.41
C GLY A 71 -3.00 3.69 7.10
N ALA A 72 -2.10 4.66 7.17
CA ALA A 72 -2.39 6.05 6.83
C ALA A 72 -2.75 6.21 5.34
N SER A 73 -2.18 5.41 4.44
CA SER A 73 -2.56 5.40 3.03
C SER A 73 -3.99 4.89 2.81
N THR A 74 -4.42 3.87 3.57
CA THR A 74 -5.84 3.45 3.62
C THR A 74 -6.73 4.61 4.09
N LEU A 75 -6.31 5.35 5.12
CA LEU A 75 -7.05 6.50 5.63
C LEU A 75 -7.15 7.62 4.57
N LEU A 76 -6.04 7.98 3.91
CA LEU A 76 -6.02 8.96 2.82
C LEU A 76 -7.01 8.55 1.72
N SER A 77 -7.01 7.27 1.35
CA SER A 77 -7.89 6.75 0.31
C SER A 77 -9.38 6.75 0.68
N SER A 78 -9.69 6.69 1.97
CA SER A 78 -11.07 6.85 2.44
C SER A 78 -11.60 8.28 2.33
N ARG A 79 -10.70 9.28 2.20
CA ARG A 79 -11.03 10.71 2.12
C ARG A 79 -10.80 11.33 0.75
N LEU A 80 -9.86 10.78 -0.03
CA LEU A 80 -9.46 11.28 -1.34
C LEU A 80 -9.92 10.32 -2.45
N ASN A 81 -9.67 10.67 -3.72
CA ASN A 81 -9.75 9.69 -4.79
C ASN A 81 -8.48 8.81 -4.78
N LYS A 82 -8.57 7.57 -5.30
CA LYS A 82 -7.47 6.60 -5.32
C LYS A 82 -6.15 7.13 -5.90
N TYR A 83 -6.19 7.99 -6.92
CA TYR A 83 -4.97 8.56 -7.51
C TYR A 83 -4.33 9.62 -6.62
N SER A 84 -5.12 10.55 -6.07
CA SER A 84 -4.63 11.52 -5.09
C SER A 84 -4.15 10.85 -3.80
N ALA A 85 -4.83 9.78 -3.35
CA ALA A 85 -4.39 8.97 -2.23
C ALA A 85 -3.08 8.21 -2.52
N THR A 86 -2.87 7.80 -3.77
CA THR A 86 -1.60 7.19 -4.21
C THR A 86 -0.46 8.19 -4.09
N LEU A 87 -0.64 9.40 -4.65
CA LEU A 87 0.36 10.47 -4.51
C LEU A 87 0.61 10.82 -3.05
N GLY A 88 -0.45 11.00 -2.25
CA GLY A 88 -0.33 11.30 -0.82
C GLY A 88 0.34 10.19 -0.02
N GLY A 89 0.06 8.91 -0.34
CA GLY A 89 0.68 7.76 0.31
C GLY A 89 2.18 7.64 0.00
N VAL A 90 2.59 7.92 -1.24
CA VAL A 90 4.01 7.95 -1.61
C VAL A 90 4.73 9.15 -0.99
N LEU A 91 4.11 10.33 -0.95
CA LEU A 91 4.68 11.47 -0.25
C LEU A 91 4.82 11.21 1.26
N LEU A 92 3.85 10.53 1.86
CA LEU A 92 3.93 10.09 3.24
C LEU A 92 5.09 9.10 3.45
N TRP A 93 5.26 8.14 2.54
CA TRP A 93 6.40 7.21 2.55
C TRP A 93 7.73 7.96 2.45
N HIS A 94 7.85 8.86 1.46
CA HIS A 94 9.05 9.64 1.18
C HIS A 94 9.56 10.39 2.41
N ILE A 95 8.66 11.02 3.17
CA ILE A 95 9.04 11.75 4.37
C ILE A 95 9.26 10.79 5.55
N SER A 96 8.29 9.92 5.82
CA SER A 96 8.26 9.16 7.08
C SER A 96 9.22 7.98 7.07
N VAL A 97 9.19 7.16 6.01
CA VAL A 97 9.99 5.94 5.91
C VAL A 97 11.45 6.29 5.65
N ASN A 98 11.75 7.13 4.65
CA ASN A 98 13.14 7.50 4.37
C ASN A 98 13.75 8.30 5.54
N GLY A 99 12.96 9.19 6.17
CA GLY A 99 13.38 9.90 7.38
C GLY A 99 13.68 8.97 8.56
N ALA A 100 12.84 7.96 8.81
CA ALA A 100 13.09 6.98 9.86
C ALA A 100 14.30 6.09 9.53
N VAL A 101 14.45 5.68 8.27
CA VAL A 101 15.54 4.81 7.82
C VAL A 101 16.90 5.47 8.04
N VAL A 102 17.06 6.77 7.71
CA VAL A 102 18.33 7.48 7.95
C VAL A 102 18.64 7.68 9.45
N MET A 103 17.60 7.80 10.29
CA MET A 103 17.79 7.88 11.75
C MET A 103 18.14 6.53 12.37
N SER A 104 17.77 5.42 11.72
CA SER A 104 17.84 4.07 12.29
C SER A 104 18.94 3.20 11.69
N GLY A 105 19.64 3.66 10.64
CA GLY A 105 20.63 2.84 9.94
C GLY A 105 21.16 3.44 8.63
N PRO A 106 21.81 2.61 7.77
CA PRO A 106 22.60 3.06 6.62
C PRO A 106 21.74 3.34 5.37
N GLY A 107 20.60 4.00 5.51
CA GLY A 107 19.77 4.35 4.36
C GLY A 107 19.82 5.82 3.97
N PHE A 108 19.02 6.15 2.96
CA PHE A 108 19.10 7.42 2.25
C PHE A 108 18.10 8.42 2.81
N ALA A 109 18.56 9.64 3.08
CA ALA A 109 17.67 10.73 3.50
C ALA A 109 16.68 11.10 2.37
N PRO A 110 15.47 11.60 2.68
CA PRO A 110 14.41 11.83 1.69
C PRO A 110 14.85 12.56 0.41
N PHE A 111 15.66 13.62 0.55
CA PHE A 111 16.08 14.46 -0.59
C PHE A 111 17.41 14.06 -1.24
N THR A 112 17.80 12.80 -1.07
CA THR A 112 18.94 12.24 -1.80
C THR A 112 18.47 11.63 -3.14
N PRO A 113 19.32 11.58 -4.18
CA PRO A 113 18.97 10.99 -5.46
C PRO A 113 18.45 9.54 -5.35
N GLU A 114 19.04 8.74 -4.46
CA GLU A 114 18.71 7.34 -4.26
C GLU A 114 17.32 7.15 -3.68
N ALA A 115 16.97 7.95 -2.65
CA ALA A 115 15.62 7.95 -2.08
C ALA A 115 14.58 8.39 -3.13
N MET A 116 14.86 9.47 -3.88
CA MET A 116 13.96 9.94 -4.92
C MET A 116 13.72 8.90 -6.03
N ILE A 117 14.76 8.19 -6.48
CA ILE A 117 14.62 7.10 -7.47
C ILE A 117 13.77 5.96 -6.90
N PHE A 118 14.00 5.59 -5.62
CA PHE A 118 13.19 4.59 -4.94
C PHE A 118 11.71 5.00 -4.91
N ASP A 119 11.43 6.24 -4.53
CA ASP A 119 10.05 6.74 -4.40
C ASP A 119 9.35 6.89 -5.76
N LEU A 120 10.09 7.25 -6.81
CA LEU A 120 9.56 7.26 -8.17
C LEU A 120 9.15 5.86 -8.64
N ARG A 121 9.93 4.82 -8.31
CA ARG A 121 9.56 3.42 -8.59
C ARG A 121 8.32 3.01 -7.79
N LEU A 122 8.25 3.39 -6.52
CA LEU A 122 7.10 3.13 -5.65
C LEU A 122 5.84 3.81 -6.18
N LEU A 123 5.96 5.05 -6.67
CA LEU A 123 4.87 5.77 -7.32
C LEU A 123 4.43 5.07 -8.61
N ALA A 124 5.38 4.75 -9.48
CA ALA A 124 5.10 4.10 -10.76
C ALA A 124 4.40 2.75 -10.56
N SER A 125 4.89 1.92 -9.64
CA SER A 125 4.28 0.62 -9.33
C SER A 125 2.88 0.80 -8.74
N SER A 126 2.71 1.73 -7.81
CA SER A 126 1.42 1.96 -7.15
C SER A 126 0.36 2.46 -8.13
N LEU A 127 0.72 3.41 -9.00
CA LEU A 127 -0.15 3.89 -10.07
C LEU A 127 -0.46 2.79 -11.09
N LEU A 128 0.50 1.91 -11.41
CA LEU A 128 0.27 0.77 -12.28
C LEU A 128 -0.81 -0.15 -11.69
N TYR A 129 -0.69 -0.57 -10.43
CA TYR A 129 -1.66 -1.46 -9.80
C TYR A 129 -3.03 -0.81 -9.61
N VAL A 130 -3.09 0.48 -9.25
CA VAL A 130 -4.35 1.25 -9.19
C VAL A 130 -4.98 1.39 -10.58
N GLY A 131 -4.18 1.63 -11.61
CA GLY A 131 -4.65 1.69 -13.00
C GLY A 131 -5.18 0.35 -13.50
N LEU A 132 -4.49 -0.75 -13.20
CA LEU A 132 -4.94 -2.11 -13.52
C LEU A 132 -6.29 -2.42 -12.85
N TYR A 133 -6.48 -1.99 -11.60
CA TYR A 133 -7.77 -2.10 -10.93
C TYR A 133 -8.87 -1.34 -11.69
N ASP A 134 -8.62 -0.11 -12.13
CA ASP A 134 -9.61 0.66 -12.89
C ASP A 134 -9.98 0.02 -14.22
N VAL A 135 -8.98 -0.48 -14.94
CA VAL A 135 -9.18 -1.21 -16.18
C VAL A 135 -10.02 -2.46 -15.92
N ALA A 136 -9.64 -3.28 -14.94
CA ALA A 136 -10.39 -4.47 -14.56
C ALA A 136 -11.84 -4.13 -14.15
N GLN A 137 -12.04 -3.09 -13.33
CA GLN A 137 -13.37 -2.68 -12.90
C GLN A 137 -14.26 -2.29 -14.09
N ARG A 138 -13.71 -1.62 -15.11
CA ARG A 138 -14.44 -1.26 -16.34
C ARG A 138 -14.84 -2.48 -17.15
N PHE A 139 -13.97 -3.49 -17.26
CA PHE A 139 -14.26 -4.73 -17.99
C PHE A 139 -15.23 -5.66 -17.25
N PHE A 140 -15.15 -5.73 -15.93
CA PHE A 140 -15.89 -6.71 -15.12
C PHE A 140 -17.10 -6.13 -14.37
N LYS A 141 -17.56 -4.92 -14.72
CA LYS A 141 -18.60 -4.17 -14.00
C LYS A 141 -19.86 -5.01 -13.73
N LYS A 142 -19.99 -5.50 -12.50
CA LYS A 142 -21.20 -6.10 -11.89
C LYS A 142 -21.40 -5.73 -10.40
N THR A 143 -20.64 -4.79 -9.84
CA THR A 143 -20.76 -4.40 -8.42
C THR A 143 -20.62 -2.89 -8.27
N PRO A 144 -21.51 -2.21 -7.52
CA PRO A 144 -21.42 -0.77 -7.28
C PRO A 144 -20.16 -0.39 -6.50
N ASP A 145 -19.61 0.80 -6.78
CA ASP A 145 -18.50 1.38 -6.03
C ASP A 145 -18.90 1.56 -4.56
N TYR A 146 -18.23 0.85 -3.66
CA TYR A 146 -18.44 1.05 -2.24
C TYR A 146 -17.60 2.24 -1.77
N LYS A 147 -18.19 3.43 -1.80
CA LYS A 147 -17.71 4.58 -1.04
C LYS A 147 -18.78 4.90 0.00
N ASN A 148 -18.71 4.28 1.19
CA ASN A 148 -19.62 4.66 2.28
C ASN A 148 -19.44 6.15 2.58
N SER A 149 -20.50 6.96 2.53
CA SER A 149 -21.71 6.94 3.38
C SER A 149 -21.37 7.29 4.82
N SER A 150 -22.03 8.37 5.30
CA SER A 150 -21.86 9.09 6.58
C SER A 150 -20.47 9.72 6.81
N ALA A 151 -20.20 10.82 6.10
CA ALA A 151 -19.37 11.88 6.65
C ALA A 151 -20.28 12.78 7.52
N LEU A 152 -20.44 12.37 8.77
CA LEU A 152 -20.76 13.09 10.02
C LEU A 152 -21.36 12.08 11.01
#